data_AF-A0A8S1JMR1-F1
#
_entry.id   AF-A0A8S1JMR1-F1
#
_cell.length_a   1.000
_cell.length_b   1.000
_cell.length_c   1.000
_cell.angle_alpha   90.00
_cell.angle_beta   90.00
_cell.angle_gamma   90.00
#
_symmetry.space_group_name_H-M   'P 1'
#
loop_
_entity.id
_entity.type
_entity.pdbx_description
1 polymer ?
#
loop_
_entity_poly.entity_id
_entity_poly.type
_entity_poly.pdbx_seq_one_letter_code
_entity_poly.pdbx_strand_id
1 'polypeptide(L)'
;MNRPPQGQNDSQSDNGSVNKISDKQKINTLKKAVIDLREEKAQFLKTIQELTQKNNNLTQEKADLDEKYNSVIRDLQQQIQALNNSQEKQRNTLVNSIGSPRSLIQNDPLNNNSNFTKQIKQLQQELKQKTDDHEAQLSILQTGYKELERDLKYKDNQIDKLTKEIGDKNTIISQLRKNIEDIEKDLYNRIKDLSTEKLQLQLKLKTIEKEIQQKEEETKIIQKGLDDSRFKTAQLLSELEETRGKFLQYKLTLNNQFLDIECLFILRQNLFQEYIFELETAAQRFVYKASDITDLKIKDDQSFYLTVKARSRDEVYKLGPGQDIKKVCKQIKNFLQRAQQSLALQQSIQLQSPKNNGLLGGLISIFGSNSSKNGSNANSETKQK
;
A
#
# COMPACT_ATOMS: atom_id res chain seq x y z
N MET A 1 -25.33 -35.40 -45.83
CA MET A 1 -26.54 -35.02 -45.05
C MET A 1 -26.33 -35.50 -43.63
N ASN A 2 -26.11 -34.58 -42.68
CA ASN A 2 -26.35 -34.79 -41.25
C ASN A 2 -26.40 -33.40 -40.60
N ARG A 3 -27.58 -33.04 -40.06
CA ARG A 3 -27.84 -31.80 -39.33
C ARG A 3 -27.17 -31.86 -37.95
N PRO A 4 -26.68 -30.74 -37.40
CA PRO A 4 -26.36 -30.65 -35.99
C PRO A 4 -27.64 -30.35 -35.16
N PRO A 5 -27.74 -30.77 -33.90
CA PRO A 5 -28.73 -30.22 -33.00
C PRO A 5 -28.20 -28.90 -32.41
N GLN A 6 -28.97 -27.85 -32.64
CA GLN A 6 -28.96 -26.63 -31.83
C GLN A 6 -29.43 -26.99 -30.41
N GLY A 7 -28.64 -26.60 -29.42
CA GLY A 7 -29.04 -26.52 -28.03
C GLY A 7 -28.62 -25.15 -27.50
N GLN A 8 -29.54 -24.19 -27.58
CA GLN A 8 -29.48 -22.92 -26.86
C GLN A 8 -29.51 -23.24 -25.36
N ASN A 9 -28.46 -22.87 -24.64
CA ASN A 9 -28.55 -22.56 -23.22
C ASN A 9 -28.16 -21.09 -23.07
N ASP A 10 -29.18 -20.25 -23.10
CA ASP A 10 -29.14 -18.89 -22.61
C ASP A 10 -28.98 -18.95 -21.08
N SER A 11 -27.74 -19.11 -20.63
CA SER A 11 -27.36 -18.79 -19.26
C SER A 11 -26.81 -17.38 -19.26
N GLN A 12 -27.71 -16.41 -19.10
CA GLN A 12 -27.36 -15.10 -18.53
C GLN A 12 -26.74 -15.36 -17.14
N SER A 13 -25.44 -15.56 -17.05
CA SER A 13 -24.69 -15.35 -15.82
C SER A 13 -24.19 -13.92 -15.81
N ASP A 14 -25.08 -13.05 -15.35
CA ASP A 14 -24.80 -11.93 -14.46
C ASP A 14 -23.31 -11.49 -14.44
N ASN A 15 -23.00 -10.44 -15.22
CA ASN A 15 -21.78 -9.64 -15.10
C ASN A 15 -21.81 -8.82 -13.79
N GLY A 16 -21.99 -9.51 -12.67
CA GLY A 16 -22.10 -8.98 -11.33
C GLY A 16 -20.72 -8.80 -10.69
N SER A 17 -20.16 -7.60 -10.83
CA SER A 17 -19.33 -6.96 -9.80
C SER A 17 -18.10 -7.74 -9.27
N VAL A 18 -17.15 -8.10 -10.13
CA VAL A 18 -15.83 -8.60 -9.69
C VAL A 18 -14.87 -7.43 -9.43
N ASN A 19 -15.10 -6.63 -8.37
CA ASN A 19 -14.04 -5.90 -7.65
C ASN A 19 -14.55 -5.05 -6.46
N LYS A 20 -15.29 -5.67 -5.53
CA LYS A 20 -15.56 -5.05 -4.22
C LYS A 20 -15.23 -5.98 -3.06
N ILE A 21 -14.06 -6.62 -3.11
CA ILE A 21 -13.47 -7.16 -1.88
C ILE A 21 -12.92 -5.96 -1.13
N SER A 22 -13.56 -5.62 -0.01
CA SER A 22 -13.12 -4.55 0.89
C SER A 22 -11.64 -4.74 1.23
N ASP A 23 -10.88 -3.65 1.38
CA ASP A 23 -9.48 -3.75 1.79
C ASP A 23 -9.32 -4.51 3.12
N LYS A 24 -10.35 -4.51 3.97
CA LYS A 24 -10.43 -5.35 5.17
C LYS A 24 -10.38 -6.85 4.86
N GLN A 25 -11.06 -7.30 3.81
CA GLN A 25 -11.02 -8.69 3.35
C GLN A 25 -9.68 -9.04 2.71
N LYS A 26 -9.10 -8.13 1.90
CA LYS A 26 -7.74 -8.34 1.34
C LYS A 26 -6.68 -8.46 2.43
N ILE A 27 -6.76 -7.61 3.46
CA ILE A 27 -5.88 -7.67 4.64
C ILE A 27 -6.05 -8.99 5.38
N ASN A 28 -7.28 -9.49 5.53
CA ASN A 28 -7.51 -10.79 6.18
C ASN A 28 -6.96 -11.96 5.35
N THR A 29 -7.11 -11.94 4.03
CA THR A 29 -6.52 -12.94 3.14
C THR A 29 -4.99 -12.92 3.21
N LEU A 30 -4.38 -11.74 3.22
CA LEU A 30 -2.93 -11.58 3.37
C LEU A 30 -2.43 -12.06 4.73
N LYS A 31 -3.15 -11.73 5.82
CA LYS A 31 -2.82 -12.22 7.16
C LYS A 31 -2.83 -13.75 7.22
N LYS A 32 -3.83 -14.38 6.60
CA LYS A 32 -3.93 -15.84 6.54
C LYS A 32 -2.79 -16.44 5.74
N ALA A 33 -2.51 -15.92 4.55
CA ALA A 33 -1.38 -16.37 3.73
C ALA A 33 -0.02 -16.22 4.46
N VAL A 34 0.17 -15.16 5.25
CA VAL A 34 1.38 -14.98 6.07
C VAL A 34 1.48 -16.01 7.19
N ILE A 35 0.36 -16.42 7.79
CA ILE A 35 0.33 -17.48 8.81
C ILE A 35 0.68 -18.82 8.15
N ASP A 36 0.03 -19.15 7.04
CA ASP A 36 0.24 -20.41 6.31
C ASP A 36 1.72 -20.52 5.87
N LEU A 37 2.32 -19.45 5.34
CA LEU A 37 3.74 -19.41 4.97
C LEU A 37 4.69 -19.54 6.18
N ARG A 38 4.30 -19.03 7.35
CA ARG A 38 5.10 -19.21 8.57
C ARG A 38 5.06 -20.66 9.04
N GLU A 39 3.91 -21.31 8.93
CA GLU A 39 3.73 -22.72 9.27
C GLU A 39 4.52 -23.61 8.31
N GLU A 40 4.44 -23.34 7.01
CA GLU A 40 5.19 -24.06 5.98
C GLU A 40 6.71 -23.91 6.18
N LYS A 41 7.18 -22.69 6.47
CA LYS A 41 8.60 -22.44 6.83
C LYS A 41 9.02 -23.25 8.06
N ALA A 42 8.17 -23.35 9.08
CA ALA A 42 8.47 -24.11 10.30
C ALA A 42 8.58 -25.61 10.00
N GLN A 43 7.69 -26.15 9.15
CA GLN A 43 7.75 -27.54 8.71
C GLN A 43 9.03 -27.82 7.92
N PHE A 44 9.41 -26.96 6.98
CA PHE A 44 10.65 -27.12 6.23
C PHE A 44 11.90 -27.08 7.11
N LEU A 45 11.94 -26.18 8.10
CA LEU A 45 13.05 -26.14 9.07
C LEU A 45 13.16 -27.45 9.86
N LYS A 46 12.03 -28.04 10.25
CA LYS A 46 12.00 -29.34 10.91
C LYS A 46 12.52 -30.46 10.00
N THR A 47 12.08 -30.50 8.74
CA THR A 47 12.57 -31.47 7.76
C THR A 47 14.07 -31.32 7.49
N ILE A 48 14.59 -30.08 7.42
CA ILE A 48 16.03 -29.82 7.28
C ILE A 48 16.80 -30.37 8.47
N GLN A 49 16.31 -30.18 9.71
CA GLN A 49 16.94 -30.75 10.91
C GLN A 49 16.96 -32.28 10.88
N GLU A 50 15.82 -32.92 10.55
CA GLU A 50 15.71 -34.37 10.47
C GLU A 50 16.65 -34.96 9.40
N LEU A 51 16.72 -34.32 8.22
CA LEU A 51 17.63 -34.74 7.15
C LEU A 51 19.09 -34.53 7.53
N THR A 52 19.42 -33.43 8.20
CA THR A 52 20.78 -33.18 8.70
C THR A 52 21.21 -34.26 9.69
N GLN A 53 20.33 -34.60 10.63
CA GLN A 53 20.58 -35.67 11.59
C GLN A 53 20.74 -37.03 10.91
N LYS A 54 19.88 -37.34 9.93
CA LYS A 54 19.98 -38.59 9.15
C LYS A 54 21.30 -38.67 8.36
N ASN A 55 21.75 -37.56 7.79
CA ASN A 55 23.01 -37.50 7.04
C ASN A 55 24.23 -37.72 7.96
N ASN A 56 24.20 -37.13 9.16
CA ASN A 56 25.23 -37.37 10.18
C ASN A 56 25.29 -38.84 10.60
N ASN A 57 24.12 -39.46 10.85
CA ASN A 57 24.05 -40.89 11.20
C ASN A 57 24.59 -41.79 10.08
N LEU A 58 24.23 -41.52 8.83
CA LEU A 58 24.74 -42.28 7.67
C LEU A 58 26.25 -42.09 7.46
N THR A 59 26.77 -40.90 7.74
CA THR A 59 28.21 -40.63 7.69
C THR A 59 28.95 -41.45 8.74
N GLN A 60 28.40 -41.55 9.95
CA GLN A 60 28.95 -42.38 11.02
C GLN A 60 28.88 -43.86 10.67
N GLU A 61 27.73 -44.35 10.21
CA GLU A 61 27.54 -45.75 9.81
C GLU A 61 28.53 -46.16 8.70
N LYS A 62 28.77 -45.27 7.73
CA LYS A 62 29.79 -45.48 6.71
C LYS A 62 31.19 -45.59 7.31
N ALA A 63 31.56 -44.71 8.25
CA ALA A 63 32.86 -44.76 8.90
C ALA A 63 33.05 -46.06 9.70
N ASP A 64 32.02 -46.49 10.43
CA ASP A 64 32.04 -47.73 11.21
C ASP A 64 32.17 -48.97 10.29
N LEU A 65 31.49 -48.96 9.13
CA LEU A 65 31.61 -50.02 8.12
C LEU A 65 33.00 -50.05 7.47
N ASP A 66 33.57 -48.90 7.13
CA ASP A 66 34.92 -48.78 6.59
C ASP A 66 35.96 -49.31 7.61
N GLU A 67 35.79 -49.02 8.90
CA GLU A 67 36.64 -49.55 9.97
C GLU A 67 36.52 -51.07 10.09
N LYS A 68 35.29 -51.59 10.08
CA LYS A 68 35.03 -53.04 10.14
C LYS A 68 35.63 -53.77 8.93
N TYR A 69 35.47 -53.21 7.74
CA TYR A 69 36.06 -53.77 6.51
C TYR A 69 37.59 -53.79 6.58
N ASN A 70 38.20 -52.69 7.03
CA ASN A 70 39.64 -52.61 7.21
C ASN A 70 40.16 -53.60 8.27
N SER A 71 39.40 -53.86 9.34
CA SER A 71 39.75 -54.89 10.32
C SER A 71 39.80 -56.28 9.70
N VAL A 72 38.77 -56.65 8.93
CA VAL A 72 38.70 -57.96 8.24
C VAL A 72 39.87 -58.13 7.27
N ILE A 73 40.24 -57.07 6.54
CA ILE A 73 41.42 -57.11 5.66
C ILE A 73 42.71 -57.39 6.46
N ARG A 74 42.92 -56.71 7.60
CA ARG A 74 44.10 -56.94 8.44
C ARG A 74 44.16 -58.37 8.95
N ASP A 75 43.04 -58.92 9.41
CA ASP A 75 42.96 -60.28 9.93
C ASP A 75 43.28 -61.32 8.84
N LEU A 76 42.74 -61.12 7.63
CA LEU A 76 43.04 -61.98 6.47
C LEU A 76 44.51 -61.88 6.06
N GLN A 77 45.10 -60.67 6.06
CA GLN A 77 46.53 -60.50 5.79
C GLN A 77 47.41 -61.23 6.81
N GLN A 78 47.05 -61.18 8.09
CA GLN A 78 47.75 -61.92 9.15
C GLN A 78 47.63 -63.44 8.98
N GLN A 79 46.46 -63.95 8.59
CA GLN A 79 46.28 -65.37 8.29
C GLN A 79 47.14 -65.84 7.11
N ILE A 80 47.18 -65.06 6.02
CA ILE A 80 48.03 -65.36 4.86
C ILE A 80 49.51 -65.42 5.28
N GLN A 81 49.96 -64.48 6.11
CA GLN A 81 51.34 -64.44 6.59
C GLN A 81 51.66 -65.64 7.49
N ALA A 82 50.74 -66.05 8.37
CA ALA A 82 50.89 -67.23 9.21
C ALA A 82 50.97 -68.53 8.37
N LEU A 83 50.14 -68.64 7.32
CA LEU A 83 50.15 -69.79 6.40
C LEU A 83 51.44 -69.87 5.60
N ASN A 84 51.94 -68.75 5.05
CA ASN A 84 53.23 -68.72 4.34
C ASN A 84 54.38 -69.17 5.25
N ASN A 85 54.43 -68.66 6.48
CA ASN A 85 55.46 -69.04 7.44
C ASN A 85 55.39 -70.54 7.82
N SER A 86 54.19 -71.11 7.89
CA SER A 86 53.97 -72.55 8.14
C SER A 86 54.45 -73.41 6.97
N GLN A 87 54.12 -73.04 5.73
CA GLN A 87 54.59 -73.72 4.53
C GLN A 87 56.11 -73.68 4.40
N GLU A 88 56.73 -72.55 4.70
CA GLU A 88 58.19 -72.39 4.64
C GLU A 88 58.90 -73.26 5.70
N LYS A 89 58.34 -73.38 6.92
CA LYS A 89 58.82 -74.33 7.93
C LYS A 89 58.69 -75.79 7.49
N GLN A 90 57.56 -76.17 6.88
CA GLN A 90 57.37 -77.52 6.34
C GLN A 90 58.36 -77.82 5.21
N ARG A 91 58.59 -76.86 4.31
CA ARG A 91 59.56 -76.98 3.22
C ARG A 91 60.98 -77.16 3.75
N ASN A 92 61.37 -76.41 4.77
CA ASN A 92 62.70 -76.54 5.41
C ASN A 92 62.87 -77.89 6.14
N THR A 93 61.79 -78.46 6.69
CA THR A 93 61.83 -79.79 7.32
C THR A 93 61.95 -80.91 6.29
N LEU A 94 61.26 -80.77 5.15
CA LEU A 94 61.37 -81.69 4.01
C LEU A 94 62.76 -81.64 3.37
N VAL A 95 63.33 -80.45 3.17
CA VAL A 95 64.70 -80.29 2.62
C VAL A 95 65.75 -80.92 3.55
N ASN A 96 65.57 -80.82 4.87
CA ASN A 96 66.45 -81.48 5.84
C ASN A 96 66.27 -83.01 5.91
N SER A 97 65.12 -83.55 5.46
CA SER A 97 64.83 -84.99 5.48
C SER A 97 65.30 -85.73 4.23
N ILE A 98 65.70 -85.01 3.17
CA ILE A 98 66.16 -85.60 1.88
C ILE A 98 67.70 -85.80 1.87
N GLY A 99 68.41 -85.30 2.87
CA GLY A 99 69.86 -85.46 3.01
C GLY A 99 70.28 -86.76 3.72
N SER A 100 69.97 -87.94 3.19
CA SER A 100 70.75 -89.20 3.38
C SER A 100 70.11 -90.42 2.72
N PRO A 101 70.76 -91.02 1.70
CA PRO A 101 70.61 -92.44 1.42
C PRO A 101 71.97 -93.12 1.54
N ARG A 102 72.35 -93.56 2.76
CA ARG A 102 73.49 -94.47 2.90
C ARG A 102 73.33 -95.42 4.07
N SER A 103 72.61 -96.50 3.83
CA SER A 103 72.92 -97.83 4.38
C SER A 103 71.84 -98.79 3.91
N LEU A 104 72.22 -99.81 3.12
CA LEU A 104 71.56 -101.12 3.03
C LEU A 104 72.16 -101.91 1.86
N ILE A 105 73.36 -102.44 2.05
CA ILE A 105 73.78 -103.67 1.35
C ILE A 105 74.49 -104.55 2.38
N GLN A 106 73.75 -105.47 3.00
CA GLN A 106 74.26 -106.76 3.45
C GLN A 106 73.10 -107.74 3.76
N ASN A 107 73.17 -108.91 3.10
CA ASN A 107 72.69 -110.23 3.53
C ASN A 107 71.25 -110.72 3.19
N ASP A 108 71.24 -111.99 2.77
CA ASP A 108 70.19 -113.02 2.60
C ASP A 108 68.96 -112.84 1.66
N PRO A 109 68.84 -113.65 0.58
CA PRO A 109 67.77 -113.54 -0.43
C PRO A 109 66.37 -114.01 0.04
N LEU A 110 66.26 -114.78 1.12
CA LEU A 110 64.97 -115.28 1.63
C LEU A 110 64.23 -114.27 2.53
N ASN A 111 64.96 -113.41 3.25
CA ASN A 111 64.36 -112.36 4.09
C ASN A 111 63.88 -111.17 3.24
N ASN A 112 64.60 -110.87 2.16
CA ASN A 112 64.27 -109.82 1.20
C ASN A 112 62.91 -110.01 0.54
N ASN A 113 62.53 -111.24 0.16
CA ASN A 113 61.26 -111.45 -0.53
C ASN A 113 60.03 -111.18 0.37
N SER A 114 60.15 -111.48 1.67
CA SER A 114 59.10 -111.17 2.66
C SER A 114 59.02 -109.68 2.98
N ASN A 115 60.16 -108.99 3.03
CA ASN A 115 60.24 -107.54 3.26
C ASN A 115 59.78 -106.75 2.03
N PHE A 116 60.13 -107.18 0.81
CA PHE A 116 59.62 -106.60 -0.43
C PHE A 116 58.12 -106.81 -0.58
N THR A 117 57.57 -107.98 -0.19
CA THR A 117 56.11 -108.20 -0.21
C THR A 117 55.39 -107.29 0.78
N LYS A 118 55.94 -107.11 1.99
CA LYS A 118 55.39 -106.16 2.98
C LYS A 118 55.48 -104.72 2.49
N GLN A 119 56.60 -104.34 1.90
CA GLN A 119 56.81 -103.01 1.32
C GLN A 119 55.86 -102.75 0.13
N ILE A 120 55.64 -103.73 -0.74
CA ILE A 120 54.66 -103.63 -1.84
C ILE A 120 53.25 -103.45 -1.29
N LYS A 121 52.83 -104.23 -0.28
CA LYS A 121 51.51 -104.07 0.34
C LYS A 121 51.35 -102.71 1.03
N GLN A 122 52.39 -102.25 1.72
CA GLN A 122 52.39 -100.94 2.35
C GLN A 122 52.30 -99.83 1.30
N LEU A 123 53.09 -99.89 0.23
CA LEU A 123 53.04 -98.94 -0.88
C LEU A 123 51.68 -98.97 -1.60
N GLN A 124 51.06 -100.15 -1.77
CA GLN A 124 49.71 -100.27 -2.32
C GLN A 124 48.66 -99.61 -1.41
N GLN A 125 48.79 -99.78 -0.09
CA GLN A 125 47.90 -99.16 0.88
C GLN A 125 48.08 -97.64 0.93
N GLU A 126 49.34 -97.16 0.92
CA GLU A 126 49.66 -95.72 0.87
C GLU A 126 49.17 -95.08 -0.43
N LEU A 127 49.33 -95.76 -1.57
CA LEU A 127 48.85 -95.29 -2.86
C LEU A 127 47.32 -95.26 -2.93
N LYS A 128 46.66 -96.27 -2.34
CA LYS A 128 45.20 -96.29 -2.20
C LYS A 128 44.73 -95.14 -1.31
N GLN A 129 45.29 -94.98 -0.11
CA GLN A 129 44.94 -93.90 0.80
C GLN A 129 45.13 -92.53 0.14
N LYS A 130 46.25 -92.33 -0.57
CA LYS A 130 46.52 -91.08 -1.29
C LYS A 130 45.55 -90.84 -2.44
N THR A 131 45.06 -91.89 -3.09
CA THR A 131 44.02 -91.79 -4.13
C THR A 131 42.70 -91.36 -3.50
N ASP A 132 42.29 -92.02 -2.41
CA ASP A 132 41.06 -91.71 -1.67
C ASP A 132 41.10 -90.26 -1.12
N ASP A 133 42.24 -89.82 -0.58
CA ASP A 133 42.44 -88.45 -0.09
C ASP A 133 42.34 -87.41 -1.22
N HIS A 134 42.93 -87.68 -2.38
CA HIS A 134 42.82 -86.79 -3.53
C HIS A 134 41.40 -86.74 -4.09
N GLU A 135 40.68 -87.87 -4.11
CA GLU A 135 39.28 -87.91 -4.54
C GLU A 135 38.38 -87.11 -3.59
N ALA A 136 38.60 -87.21 -2.28
CA ALA A 136 37.93 -86.38 -1.29
C ALA A 136 38.22 -84.88 -1.48
N GLN A 137 39.48 -84.51 -1.69
CA GLN A 137 39.87 -83.12 -1.97
C GLN A 137 39.21 -82.60 -3.26
N LEU A 138 39.15 -83.42 -4.31
CA LEU A 138 38.52 -83.06 -5.58
C LEU A 138 37.01 -82.83 -5.41
N SER A 139 36.33 -83.66 -4.61
CA SER A 139 34.91 -83.47 -4.29
C SER A 139 34.65 -82.18 -3.50
N ILE A 140 35.51 -81.84 -2.53
CA ILE A 140 35.43 -80.58 -1.77
C ILE A 140 35.64 -79.39 -2.71
N LEU A 141 36.66 -79.44 -3.57
CA LEU A 141 36.95 -78.39 -4.56
C LEU A 141 35.80 -78.18 -5.54
N GLN A 142 35.19 -79.26 -6.06
CA GLN A 142 34.03 -79.16 -6.94
C GLN A 142 32.82 -78.52 -6.23
N THR A 143 32.62 -78.83 -4.95
CA THR A 143 31.54 -78.24 -4.16
C THR A 143 31.80 -76.75 -3.91
N GLY A 144 33.02 -76.39 -3.49
CA GLY A 144 33.42 -74.99 -3.31
C GLY A 144 33.33 -74.17 -4.61
N TYR A 145 33.70 -74.76 -5.75
CA TYR A 145 33.54 -74.11 -7.06
C TYR A 145 32.08 -73.79 -7.37
N LYS A 146 31.16 -74.74 -7.16
CA LYS A 146 29.71 -74.52 -7.38
C LYS A 146 29.14 -73.47 -6.43
N GLU A 147 29.62 -73.38 -5.20
CA GLU A 147 29.20 -72.34 -4.25
C GLU A 147 29.69 -70.95 -4.69
N LEU A 148 30.95 -70.83 -5.12
CA LEU A 148 31.49 -69.59 -5.67
C LEU A 148 30.75 -69.15 -6.94
N GLU A 149 30.40 -70.08 -7.82
CA GLU A 149 29.61 -69.78 -9.03
C GLU A 149 28.22 -69.23 -8.66
N ARG A 150 27.57 -69.79 -7.63
CA ARG A 150 26.29 -69.26 -7.14
C ARG A 150 26.44 -67.89 -6.50
N ASP A 151 27.47 -67.67 -5.69
CA ASP A 151 27.71 -66.37 -5.05
C ASP A 151 28.02 -65.29 -6.10
N LEU A 152 28.84 -65.61 -7.10
CA LEU A 152 29.13 -64.71 -8.22
C LEU A 152 27.85 -64.32 -8.97
N LYS A 153 27.02 -65.31 -9.34
CA LYS A 153 25.74 -65.04 -9.99
C LYS A 153 24.80 -64.20 -9.13
N TYR A 154 24.80 -64.42 -7.80
CA TYR A 154 23.99 -63.61 -6.89
C TYR A 154 24.47 -62.15 -6.85
N LYS A 155 25.79 -61.92 -6.80
CA LYS A 155 26.38 -60.59 -6.83
C LYS A 155 26.15 -59.88 -8.16
N ASP A 156 26.27 -60.56 -9.30
CA ASP A 156 25.95 -59.98 -10.61
C ASP A 156 24.49 -59.48 -10.66
N ASN A 157 23.55 -60.30 -10.17
CA ASN A 157 22.15 -59.88 -10.08
C ASN A 157 21.94 -58.68 -9.13
N GLN A 158 22.73 -58.53 -8.07
CA GLN A 158 22.68 -57.34 -7.23
C GLN A 158 23.23 -56.10 -7.94
N ILE A 159 24.34 -56.25 -8.68
CA ILE A 159 24.93 -55.17 -9.48
C ILE A 159 23.92 -54.67 -10.52
N ASP A 160 23.21 -55.57 -11.20
CA ASP A 160 22.18 -55.19 -12.18
C ASP A 160 21.04 -54.39 -11.54
N LYS A 161 20.57 -54.82 -10.36
CA LYS A 161 19.53 -54.11 -9.60
C LYS A 161 19.99 -52.71 -9.19
N LEU A 162 21.20 -52.60 -8.65
CA LEU A 162 21.78 -51.32 -8.23
C LEU A 162 22.00 -50.39 -9.43
N THR A 163 22.47 -50.93 -10.55
CA THR A 163 22.66 -50.18 -11.80
C THR A 163 21.34 -49.59 -12.29
N LYS A 164 20.27 -50.39 -12.26
CA LYS A 164 18.93 -49.92 -12.60
C LYS A 164 18.43 -48.84 -11.64
N GLU A 165 18.59 -49.03 -10.33
CA GLU A 165 18.20 -48.05 -9.31
C GLU A 165 18.95 -46.72 -9.47
N ILE A 166 20.24 -46.76 -9.82
CA ILE A 166 21.03 -45.57 -10.15
C ILE A 166 20.45 -44.86 -11.39
N GLY A 167 20.08 -45.61 -12.44
CA GLY A 167 19.44 -45.06 -13.64
C GLY A 167 18.12 -44.35 -13.34
N ASP A 168 17.26 -44.98 -12.54
CA ASP A 168 15.97 -44.41 -12.13
C ASP A 168 16.18 -43.14 -11.29
N LYS A 169 17.12 -43.17 -10.33
CA LYS A 169 17.48 -42.00 -9.50
C LYS A 169 18.04 -40.85 -10.33
N ASN A 170 18.89 -41.12 -11.32
CA ASN A 170 19.43 -40.10 -12.22
C ASN A 170 18.32 -39.44 -13.07
N THR A 171 17.32 -40.21 -13.47
CA THR A 171 16.15 -39.70 -14.18
C THR A 171 15.34 -38.76 -13.28
N ILE A 172 15.08 -39.16 -12.04
CA ILE A 172 14.39 -38.32 -11.05
C ILE A 172 15.17 -37.02 -10.78
N ILE A 173 16.50 -37.10 -10.60
CA ILE A 173 17.35 -35.92 -10.41
C ILE A 173 17.25 -34.97 -11.60
N SER A 174 17.24 -35.49 -12.83
CA SER A 174 17.11 -34.66 -14.03
C SER A 174 15.74 -33.96 -14.10
N GLN A 175 14.66 -34.67 -13.75
CA GLN A 175 13.32 -34.08 -13.67
C GLN A 175 13.24 -32.99 -12.58
N LEU A 176 13.82 -33.25 -11.40
CA LEU A 176 13.86 -32.26 -10.32
C LEU A 176 14.63 -31.01 -10.71
N ARG A 177 15.79 -31.16 -11.38
CA ARG A 177 16.56 -30.01 -11.90
C ARG A 177 15.74 -29.17 -12.86
N LYS A 178 15.05 -29.81 -13.81
CA LYS A 178 14.17 -29.11 -14.75
C LYS A 178 13.03 -28.37 -14.02
N ASN A 179 12.39 -29.02 -13.05
CA ASN A 179 11.33 -28.40 -12.26
C ASN A 179 11.85 -27.17 -11.48
N ILE A 180 13.06 -27.25 -10.93
CA ILE A 180 13.70 -26.11 -10.26
C ILE A 180 13.91 -24.97 -11.25
N GLU A 181 14.48 -25.24 -12.43
CA GLU A 181 14.68 -24.21 -13.47
C GLU A 181 13.36 -23.56 -13.92
N ASP A 182 12.30 -24.35 -14.10
CA ASP A 182 10.98 -23.86 -14.48
C ASP A 182 10.38 -22.95 -13.38
N ILE A 183 10.51 -23.35 -12.10
CA ILE A 183 10.07 -22.56 -10.95
C ILE A 183 10.88 -21.26 -10.83
N GLU A 184 12.21 -21.31 -10.97
CA GLU A 184 13.07 -20.13 -10.92
C GLU A 184 12.70 -19.12 -12.01
N LYS A 185 12.41 -19.60 -13.22
CA LYS A 185 11.97 -18.77 -14.33
C LYS A 185 10.60 -18.13 -14.08
N ASP A 186 9.65 -18.89 -13.54
CA ASP A 186 8.33 -18.37 -13.20
C ASP A 186 8.40 -17.29 -12.11
N LEU A 187 9.16 -17.57 -11.04
CA LEU A 187 9.39 -16.61 -9.96
C LEU A 187 10.08 -15.33 -10.46
N TYR A 188 11.09 -15.46 -11.33
CA TYR A 188 11.76 -14.32 -11.95
C TYR A 188 10.77 -13.44 -12.74
N ASN A 189 9.94 -14.05 -13.59
CA ASN A 189 8.93 -13.32 -14.36
C ASN A 189 7.92 -12.65 -13.44
N ARG A 190 7.46 -13.36 -12.40
CA ARG A 190 6.51 -12.81 -11.43
C ARG A 190 7.07 -11.60 -10.68
N ILE A 191 8.33 -11.65 -10.27
CA ILE A 191 9.03 -10.52 -9.64
C ILE A 191 9.11 -9.33 -10.60
N LYS A 192 9.45 -9.57 -11.86
CA LYS A 192 9.53 -8.52 -12.90
C LYS A 192 8.19 -7.83 -13.12
N ASP A 193 7.11 -8.59 -13.23
CA ASP A 193 5.75 -8.07 -13.42
C ASP A 193 5.31 -7.23 -12.21
N LEU A 194 5.51 -7.75 -10.99
CA LEU A 194 5.18 -7.03 -9.76
C LEU A 194 6.00 -5.75 -9.60
N SER A 195 7.28 -5.76 -10.00
CA SER A 195 8.12 -4.56 -10.00
C SER A 195 7.59 -3.49 -10.96
N THR A 196 7.12 -3.92 -12.14
CA THR A 196 6.52 -3.04 -13.14
C THR A 196 5.20 -2.46 -12.64
N GLU A 197 4.33 -3.28 -12.07
CA GLU A 197 3.06 -2.84 -11.47
C GLU A 197 3.29 -1.85 -10.33
N LYS A 198 4.25 -2.13 -9.45
CA LYS A 198 4.65 -1.22 -8.37
C LYS A 198 5.06 0.16 -8.91
N LEU A 199 5.88 0.19 -9.97
CA LEU A 199 6.32 1.45 -10.58
C LEU A 199 5.13 2.23 -11.17
N GLN A 200 4.22 1.54 -11.87
CA GLN A 200 3.01 2.17 -12.41
C GLN A 200 2.12 2.75 -11.32
N LEU A 201 1.94 2.03 -10.20
CA LEU A 201 1.17 2.51 -9.05
C LEU A 201 1.84 3.73 -8.39
N GLN A 202 3.16 3.73 -8.24
CA GLN A 202 3.90 4.89 -7.72
C GLN A 202 3.73 6.13 -8.61
N LEU A 203 3.74 5.96 -9.93
CA LEU A 203 3.49 7.05 -10.86
C LEU A 203 2.05 7.57 -10.76
N LYS A 204 1.05 6.69 -10.69
CA LYS A 204 -0.36 7.08 -10.50
C LYS A 204 -0.55 7.83 -9.18
N LEU A 205 0.05 7.35 -8.10
CA LEU A 205 -0.02 7.99 -6.78
C LEU A 205 0.56 9.41 -6.84
N LYS A 206 1.73 9.58 -7.45
CA LYS A 206 2.36 10.90 -7.63
C LYS A 206 1.50 11.86 -8.47
N THR A 207 0.77 11.35 -9.46
CA THR A 207 -0.18 12.17 -10.23
C THR A 207 -1.36 12.61 -9.37
N ILE A 208 -1.96 11.69 -8.61
CA ILE A 208 -3.07 12.00 -7.70
C ILE A 208 -2.63 13.02 -6.62
N GLU A 209 -1.44 12.88 -6.04
CA GLU A 209 -0.89 13.85 -5.08
C GLU A 209 -0.81 15.26 -5.67
N LYS A 210 -0.37 15.39 -6.93
CA LYS A 210 -0.34 16.68 -7.62
C LYS A 210 -1.74 17.24 -7.86
N GLU A 211 -2.69 16.40 -8.27
CA GLU A 211 -4.08 16.81 -8.47
C GLU A 211 -4.72 17.29 -7.16
N ILE A 212 -4.45 16.61 -6.04
CA ILE A 212 -4.90 17.04 -4.71
C ILE A 212 -4.30 18.40 -4.36
N GLN A 213 -2.99 18.58 -4.51
CA GLN A 213 -2.34 19.88 -4.24
C GLN A 213 -2.93 21.01 -5.07
N GLN A 214 -3.20 20.75 -6.36
CA GLN A 214 -3.86 21.73 -7.22
C GLN A 214 -5.26 22.07 -6.71
N LYS A 215 -6.06 21.07 -6.33
CA LYS A 215 -7.43 21.27 -5.82
C LYS A 215 -7.46 21.99 -4.46
N GLU A 216 -6.48 21.73 -3.59
CA GLU A 216 -6.31 22.47 -2.34
C GLU A 216 -6.03 23.95 -2.61
N GLU A 217 -5.18 24.26 -3.60
CA GLU A 217 -4.88 25.65 -3.95
C GLU A 217 -6.09 26.35 -4.60
N GLU A 218 -6.80 25.67 -5.51
CA GLU A 218 -8.09 26.16 -6.05
C GLU A 218 -9.10 26.46 -4.93
N THR A 219 -9.17 25.59 -3.92
CA THR A 219 -10.06 25.78 -2.76
C THR A 219 -9.67 27.00 -1.93
N LYS A 220 -8.37 27.24 -1.69
CA LYS A 220 -7.91 28.45 -0.99
C LYS A 220 -8.26 29.72 -1.76
N ILE A 221 -8.08 29.72 -3.08
CA ILE A 221 -8.43 30.86 -3.94
C ILE A 221 -9.93 31.15 -3.84
N ILE A 222 -10.77 30.12 -3.94
CA ILE A 222 -12.24 30.25 -3.81
C ILE A 222 -12.62 30.77 -2.42
N GLN A 223 -12.01 30.23 -1.36
CA GLN A 223 -12.27 30.65 0.01
C GLN A 223 -11.93 32.13 0.23
N LYS A 224 -10.77 32.57 -0.28
CA LYS A 224 -10.39 33.99 -0.23
C LYS A 224 -11.39 34.87 -0.99
N GLY A 225 -11.79 34.45 -2.20
CA GLY A 225 -12.80 35.17 -2.98
C GLY A 225 -14.16 35.27 -2.28
N LEU A 226 -14.55 34.23 -1.54
CA LEU A 226 -15.77 34.23 -0.73
C LEU A 226 -15.67 35.22 0.44
N ASP A 227 -14.54 35.25 1.14
CA ASP A 227 -14.32 36.17 2.25
C ASP A 227 -14.30 37.63 1.79
N ASP A 228 -13.65 37.93 0.66
CA ASP A 228 -13.67 39.26 0.03
C ASP A 228 -15.11 39.68 -0.35
N SER A 229 -15.90 38.75 -0.90
CA SER A 229 -17.31 39.01 -1.25
C SER A 229 -18.19 39.25 -0.02
N ARG A 230 -17.99 38.47 1.05
CA ARG A 230 -18.68 38.67 2.34
C ARG A 230 -18.34 40.02 2.95
N PHE A 231 -17.07 40.40 2.93
CA PHE A 231 -16.63 41.71 3.39
C PHE A 231 -17.30 42.84 2.60
N LYS A 232 -17.29 42.76 1.26
CA LYS A 232 -17.97 43.73 0.40
C LYS A 232 -19.47 43.83 0.68
N THR A 233 -20.12 42.70 0.91
CA THR A 233 -21.56 42.65 1.25
C THR A 233 -21.83 43.31 2.59
N ALA A 234 -21.01 43.06 3.62
CA ALA A 234 -21.14 43.70 4.92
C ALA A 234 -20.94 45.22 4.84
N GLN A 235 -19.98 45.68 4.03
CA GLN A 235 -19.76 47.09 3.77
C GLN A 235 -21.00 47.74 3.12
N LEU A 236 -21.53 47.14 2.05
CA LEU A 236 -22.74 47.63 1.38
C LEU A 236 -23.97 47.64 2.30
N LEU A 237 -24.12 46.64 3.18
CA LEU A 237 -25.18 46.61 4.18
C LEU A 237 -25.05 47.77 5.17
N SER A 238 -23.84 48.05 5.66
CA SER A 238 -23.57 49.20 6.54
C SER A 238 -23.91 50.52 5.84
N GLU A 239 -23.51 50.68 4.57
CA GLU A 239 -23.85 51.87 3.77
C GLU A 239 -25.38 52.00 3.58
N LEU A 240 -26.09 50.88 3.40
CA LEU A 240 -27.55 50.86 3.31
C LEU A 240 -28.23 51.23 4.64
N GLU A 241 -27.72 50.77 5.77
CA GLU A 241 -28.24 51.13 7.10
C GLU A 241 -28.00 52.61 7.41
N GLU A 242 -26.83 53.15 7.05
CA GLU A 242 -26.53 54.56 7.21
C GLU A 242 -27.47 55.43 6.35
N THR A 243 -27.79 54.99 5.13
CA THR A 243 -28.76 55.69 4.27
C THR A 243 -30.20 55.54 4.77
N ARG A 244 -30.61 54.38 5.30
CA ARG A 244 -31.92 54.20 5.95
C ARG A 244 -32.08 55.04 7.21
N GLY A 245 -31.03 55.20 8.01
CA GLY A 245 -31.02 56.09 9.18
C GLY A 245 -31.26 57.57 8.83
N LYS A 246 -31.13 57.94 7.54
CA LYS A 246 -31.34 59.31 7.03
C LYS A 246 -32.77 59.58 6.57
N PHE A 247 -33.70 58.62 6.66
CA PHE A 247 -35.12 58.89 6.42
C PHE A 247 -36.12 58.09 7.29
N LEU A 248 -37.17 58.77 7.75
CA LEU A 248 -38.35 58.19 8.40
C LEU A 248 -39.50 58.17 7.39
N GLN A 249 -40.29 57.10 7.37
CA GLN A 249 -41.42 56.96 6.45
C GLN A 249 -42.63 56.36 7.19
N TYR A 250 -43.80 56.99 7.05
CA TYR A 250 -45.06 56.56 7.65
C TYR A 250 -46.18 56.58 6.60
N LYS A 251 -47.07 55.59 6.63
CA LYS A 251 -48.33 55.61 5.86
C LYS A 251 -49.40 56.26 6.71
N LEU A 252 -49.96 57.37 6.23
CA LEU A 252 -50.95 58.20 6.90
C LEU A 252 -52.17 58.42 6.02
N THR A 253 -53.28 58.84 6.62
CA THR A 253 -54.47 59.30 5.89
C THR A 253 -54.70 60.78 6.19
N LEU A 254 -54.56 61.64 5.20
CA LEU A 254 -54.88 63.06 5.28
C LEU A 254 -56.40 63.22 5.26
N ASN A 255 -56.99 63.67 6.37
CA ASN A 255 -58.41 63.93 6.47
C ASN A 255 -58.71 65.37 6.04
N ASN A 256 -59.23 65.53 4.83
CA ASN A 256 -59.79 66.79 4.34
C ASN A 256 -61.32 66.72 4.47
N GLN A 257 -62.00 67.85 4.73
CA GLN A 257 -63.45 67.93 4.99
C GLN A 257 -64.34 67.23 3.95
N PHE A 258 -63.80 66.93 2.77
CA PHE A 258 -64.49 66.29 1.66
C PHE A 258 -64.01 64.86 1.36
N LEU A 259 -62.77 64.48 1.72
CA LEU A 259 -62.14 63.21 1.34
C LEU A 259 -61.01 62.81 2.32
N ASP A 260 -60.93 61.51 2.64
CA ASP A 260 -59.78 60.89 3.28
C ASP A 260 -58.79 60.44 2.18
N ILE A 261 -57.56 60.98 2.20
CA ILE A 261 -56.54 60.73 1.17
C ILE A 261 -55.40 59.90 1.77
N GLU A 262 -55.15 58.72 1.23
CA GLU A 262 -53.96 57.94 1.60
C GLU A 262 -52.70 58.66 1.12
N CYS A 263 -51.77 58.85 2.06
CA CYS A 263 -50.53 59.55 1.80
C CYS A 263 -49.35 58.85 2.48
N LEU A 264 -48.21 58.91 1.81
CA LEU A 264 -46.94 58.51 2.35
C LEU A 264 -46.20 59.74 2.87
N PHE A 265 -45.91 59.71 4.15
CA PHE A 265 -45.23 60.76 4.88
C PHE A 265 -43.77 60.39 5.02
N ILE A 266 -42.88 61.13 4.35
CA ILE A 266 -41.45 60.83 4.32
C ILE A 266 -40.70 62.04 4.91
N LEU A 267 -39.89 61.80 5.93
CA LEU A 267 -38.94 62.77 6.47
C LEU A 267 -37.56 62.29 6.11
N ARG A 268 -36.77 63.06 5.37
CA ARG A 268 -35.43 62.63 4.97
C ARG A 268 -34.44 63.76 4.91
N GLN A 269 -33.17 63.43 4.97
CA GLN A 269 -32.12 64.35 4.56
C GLN A 269 -31.89 64.20 3.04
N ASN A 270 -31.89 65.30 2.29
CA ASN A 270 -31.57 65.27 0.87
C ASN A 270 -30.05 65.19 0.64
N LEU A 271 -29.63 65.08 -0.62
CA LEU A 271 -28.21 65.01 -1.01
C LEU A 271 -27.41 66.26 -0.60
N PHE A 272 -28.08 67.37 -0.33
CA PHE A 272 -27.49 68.64 0.11
C PHE A 272 -27.51 68.81 1.63
N GLN A 273 -27.72 67.72 2.37
CA GLN A 273 -27.82 67.71 3.82
C GLN A 273 -29.00 68.52 4.39
N GLU A 274 -29.96 68.95 3.56
CA GLU A 274 -31.16 69.62 4.03
C GLU A 274 -32.19 68.60 4.49
N TYR A 275 -32.75 68.83 5.67
CA TYR A 275 -33.88 68.06 6.18
C TYR A 275 -35.14 68.50 5.44
N ILE A 276 -35.79 67.56 4.78
CA ILE A 276 -36.99 67.77 3.98
C ILE A 276 -38.12 66.85 4.44
N PHE A 277 -39.32 67.36 4.26
CA PHE A 277 -40.57 66.67 4.48
C PHE A 277 -41.25 66.47 3.12
N GLU A 278 -41.62 65.23 2.81
CA GLU A 278 -42.34 64.89 1.59
C GLU A 278 -43.66 64.23 1.93
N LEU A 279 -44.69 64.66 1.23
CA LEU A 279 -46.02 64.09 1.29
C LEU A 279 -46.38 63.57 -0.09
N GLU A 280 -46.44 62.26 -0.23
CA GLU A 280 -46.75 61.59 -1.49
C GLU A 280 -48.17 61.01 -1.44
N THR A 281 -49.02 61.44 -2.35
CA THR A 281 -50.37 60.90 -2.57
C THR A 281 -50.40 60.15 -3.89
N ALA A 282 -51.47 59.41 -4.18
CA ALA A 282 -51.64 58.75 -5.47
C ALA A 282 -51.59 59.70 -6.68
N ALA A 283 -51.92 60.99 -6.49
CA ALA A 283 -51.99 61.97 -7.56
C ALA A 283 -50.72 62.85 -7.66
N GLN A 284 -50.09 63.17 -6.52
CA GLN A 284 -49.01 64.15 -6.49
C GLN A 284 -48.09 63.94 -5.28
N ARG A 285 -46.80 64.26 -5.50
CA ARG A 285 -45.79 64.39 -4.45
C ARG A 285 -45.50 65.85 -4.15
N PHE A 286 -45.56 66.19 -2.87
CA PHE A 286 -45.24 67.51 -2.35
C PHE A 286 -43.96 67.44 -1.53
N VAL A 287 -43.07 68.42 -1.71
CA VAL A 287 -41.77 68.48 -1.03
C VAL A 287 -41.67 69.84 -0.34
N TYR A 288 -41.38 69.80 0.96
CA TYR A 288 -41.25 70.95 1.84
C TYR A 288 -39.91 70.90 2.58
N LYS A 289 -39.37 72.04 2.98
CA LYS A 289 -38.26 72.03 3.93
C LYS A 289 -38.80 71.67 5.30
N ALA A 290 -38.04 70.92 6.10
CA ALA A 290 -38.44 70.61 7.46
C ALA A 290 -38.62 71.89 8.31
N SER A 291 -37.88 72.96 7.98
CA SER A 291 -38.04 74.30 8.58
C SER A 291 -39.38 74.97 8.27
N ASP A 292 -40.11 74.52 7.25
CA ASP A 292 -41.42 75.06 6.88
C ASP A 292 -42.54 74.48 7.73
N ILE A 293 -42.27 73.41 8.50
CA ILE A 293 -43.21 72.88 9.48
C ILE A 293 -43.17 73.78 10.71
N THR A 294 -44.27 74.48 10.97
CA THR A 294 -44.38 75.47 12.05
C THR A 294 -44.97 74.89 13.32
N ASP A 295 -45.79 73.84 13.21
CA ASP A 295 -46.45 73.25 14.36
C ASP A 295 -46.75 71.75 14.15
N LEU A 296 -46.72 70.99 15.25
CA LEU A 296 -47.08 69.59 15.30
C LEU A 296 -47.78 69.28 16.64
N LYS A 297 -49.10 69.08 16.60
CA LYS A 297 -49.94 68.85 17.77
C LYS A 297 -50.70 67.54 17.66
N ILE A 298 -50.73 66.76 18.74
CA ILE A 298 -51.59 65.57 18.80
C ILE A 298 -53.03 66.06 18.97
N LYS A 299 -53.94 65.55 18.14
CA LYS A 299 -55.38 65.88 18.19
C LYS A 299 -56.13 64.90 19.08
N ASP A 300 -55.94 63.61 18.85
CA ASP A 300 -56.52 62.50 19.58
C ASP A 300 -55.59 61.27 19.52
N ASP A 301 -56.05 60.12 20.00
CA ASP A 301 -55.24 58.89 20.06
C ASP A 301 -54.89 58.30 18.68
N GLN A 302 -55.45 58.83 17.59
CA GLN A 302 -55.22 58.33 16.24
C GLN A 302 -54.83 59.41 15.22
N SER A 303 -54.82 60.68 15.61
CA SER A 303 -54.57 61.78 14.67
C SER A 303 -53.76 62.94 15.26
N PHE A 304 -53.08 63.66 14.38
CA PHE A 304 -52.31 64.85 14.70
C PHE A 304 -52.51 65.96 13.67
N TYR A 305 -52.34 67.19 14.11
CA TYR A 305 -52.25 68.37 13.26
C TYR A 305 -50.79 68.61 12.85
N LEU A 306 -50.60 68.93 11.58
CA LEU A 306 -49.34 69.43 11.05
C LEU A 306 -49.61 70.73 10.30
N THR A 307 -48.87 71.77 10.65
CA THR A 307 -48.95 73.07 9.99
C THR A 307 -47.70 73.29 9.17
N VAL A 308 -47.88 73.52 7.86
CA VAL A 308 -46.79 73.85 6.93
C VAL A 308 -46.99 75.28 6.46
N LYS A 309 -45.95 76.12 6.59
CA LYS A 309 -45.95 77.55 6.25
C LYS A 309 -46.55 77.85 4.88
N ALA A 310 -46.21 77.04 3.88
CA ALA A 310 -46.69 77.20 2.50
C ALA A 310 -48.19 76.87 2.30
N ARG A 311 -48.81 76.12 3.21
CA ARG A 311 -50.20 75.64 3.07
C ARG A 311 -51.24 76.46 3.84
N SER A 312 -50.83 77.43 4.67
CA SER A 312 -51.68 78.38 5.41
C SER A 312 -52.91 77.79 6.15
N ARG A 313 -52.94 76.47 6.35
CA ARG A 313 -53.99 75.70 7.04
C ARG A 313 -53.37 74.55 7.83
N ASP A 314 -54.02 74.19 8.91
CA ASP A 314 -53.68 73.02 9.72
C ASP A 314 -54.26 71.76 9.08
N GLU A 315 -53.40 70.82 8.73
CA GLU A 315 -53.81 69.56 8.12
C GLU A 315 -53.89 68.45 9.17
N VAL A 316 -54.98 67.66 9.13
CA VAL A 316 -55.20 66.56 10.06
C VAL A 316 -54.76 65.26 9.42
N TYR A 317 -53.77 64.61 10.02
CA TYR A 317 -53.28 63.31 9.59
C TYR A 317 -53.72 62.24 10.59
N LYS A 318 -54.37 61.19 10.08
CA LYS A 318 -54.72 59.98 10.83
C LYS A 318 -53.67 58.90 10.57
N LEU A 319 -53.36 58.13 11.60
CA LEU A 319 -52.48 56.97 11.50
C LEU A 319 -53.23 55.72 11.04
N GLY A 320 -52.52 54.84 10.34
CA GLY A 320 -53.04 53.51 10.05
C GLY A 320 -53.15 52.63 11.30
N PRO A 321 -54.00 51.58 11.28
CA PRO A 321 -54.16 50.66 12.41
C PRO A 321 -52.82 50.02 12.81
N GLY A 322 -52.52 50.00 14.12
CA GLY A 322 -51.30 49.43 14.69
C GLY A 322 -50.11 50.39 14.85
N GLN A 323 -50.26 51.67 14.53
CA GLN A 323 -49.23 52.70 14.75
C GLN A 323 -49.49 53.48 16.06
N ASP A 324 -48.45 53.66 16.87
CA ASP A 324 -48.51 54.44 18.11
C ASP A 324 -48.30 55.94 17.82
N ILE A 325 -49.36 56.74 17.99
CA ILE A 325 -49.35 58.19 17.78
C ILE A 325 -48.28 58.92 18.59
N LYS A 326 -48.05 58.52 19.84
CA LYS A 326 -47.05 59.16 20.71
C LYS A 326 -45.65 58.86 20.19
N LYS A 327 -45.40 57.62 19.76
CA LYS A 327 -44.12 57.21 19.18
C LYS A 327 -43.85 57.91 17.84
N VAL A 328 -44.83 57.97 16.95
CA VAL A 328 -44.71 58.62 15.63
C VAL A 328 -44.49 60.12 15.80
N CYS A 329 -45.32 60.82 16.57
CA CYS A 329 -45.14 62.25 16.81
C CYS A 329 -43.80 62.55 17.52
N LYS A 330 -43.32 61.69 18.43
CA LYS A 330 -42.00 61.84 19.06
C LYS A 330 -40.87 61.72 18.03
N GLN A 331 -40.96 60.77 17.10
CA GLN A 331 -39.97 60.60 16.03
C GLN A 331 -39.96 61.80 15.07
N ILE A 332 -41.14 62.32 14.70
CA ILE A 332 -41.28 63.54 13.89
C ILE A 332 -40.68 64.74 14.64
N LYS A 333 -41.02 64.96 15.92
CA LYS A 333 -40.45 66.04 16.74
C LYS A 333 -38.93 65.96 16.82
N ASN A 334 -38.37 64.79 17.06
CA ASN A 334 -36.92 64.59 17.11
C ASN A 334 -36.25 64.92 15.77
N PHE A 335 -36.88 64.55 14.65
CA PHE A 335 -36.39 64.89 13.32
C PHE A 335 -36.41 66.40 13.07
N LEU A 336 -37.50 67.08 13.41
CA LEU A 336 -37.63 68.54 13.29
C LEU A 336 -36.64 69.28 14.19
N GLN A 337 -36.40 68.78 15.41
CA GLN A 337 -35.40 69.34 16.32
C GLN A 337 -33.99 69.23 15.74
N ARG A 338 -33.63 68.09 15.14
CA ARG A 338 -32.34 67.93 14.43
C ARG A 338 -32.22 68.87 13.24
N ALA A 339 -33.30 69.06 12.48
CA ALA A 339 -33.35 70.02 11.37
C ALA A 339 -33.13 71.47 11.84
N GLN A 340 -33.74 71.86 12.97
CA GLN A 340 -33.54 73.19 13.56
C GLN A 340 -32.11 73.38 14.08
N GLN A 341 -31.54 72.35 14.73
CA GLN A 341 -30.15 72.37 15.18
C GLN A 341 -29.16 72.47 14.02
N SER A 342 -29.38 71.74 12.91
CA SER A 342 -28.51 71.84 11.73
C SER A 342 -28.61 73.21 11.06
N LEU A 343 -29.81 73.81 11.02
CA LEU A 343 -30.00 75.16 10.49
C LEU A 343 -29.28 76.22 11.36
N ALA A 344 -29.39 76.11 12.68
CA ALA A 344 -28.69 77.02 13.61
C ALA A 344 -27.16 76.89 13.49
N LEU A 345 -26.64 75.67 13.33
CA LEU A 345 -25.21 75.42 13.08
C LEU A 345 -24.77 76.03 11.74
N GLN A 346 -25.53 75.85 10.65
CA GLN A 346 -25.21 76.46 9.35
C GLN A 346 -25.23 78.01 9.40
N GLN A 347 -26.16 78.62 10.15
CA GLN A 347 -26.20 80.08 10.32
C GLN A 347 -25.06 80.60 11.20
N SER A 348 -24.64 79.84 12.22
CA SER A 348 -23.49 80.20 13.05
C SER A 348 -22.15 80.17 12.29
N ILE A 349 -22.04 79.28 11.30
CA ILE A 349 -20.89 79.21 10.39
C ILE A 349 -20.85 80.40 9.41
N GLN A 350 -21.98 81.03 9.09
CA GLN A 350 -22.02 82.25 8.27
C GLN A 350 -21.77 83.55 9.06
N LEU A 351 -21.97 83.57 10.38
CA LEU A 351 -21.73 84.74 11.25
C LEU A 351 -20.31 84.79 11.83
N GLN A 352 -19.54 83.70 11.73
CA GLN A 352 -18.10 83.69 11.95
C GLN A 352 -17.37 83.45 10.62
N SER A 353 -17.27 84.48 9.79
CA SER A 353 -16.19 84.55 8.81
C SER A 353 -15.03 85.36 9.41
N PRO A 354 -13.96 84.74 9.92
CA PRO A 354 -12.69 85.42 10.01
C PRO A 354 -12.12 85.55 8.59
N LYS A 355 -11.69 86.77 8.29
CA LYS A 355 -10.80 87.07 7.17
C LYS A 355 -9.57 86.15 7.22
N ASN A 356 -9.17 85.68 6.04
CA ASN A 356 -7.81 85.31 5.64
C ASN A 356 -7.10 84.10 6.28
N ASN A 357 -6.67 83.23 5.35
CA ASN A 357 -5.37 82.53 5.24
C ASN A 357 -5.38 81.01 5.40
N GLY A 358 -4.71 80.35 4.44
CA GLY A 358 -4.17 79.00 4.60
C GLY A 358 -4.96 77.95 3.82
N LEU A 359 -4.77 77.85 2.51
CA LEU A 359 -3.83 76.89 1.91
C LEU A 359 -4.32 75.44 2.06
N LEU A 360 -4.97 74.99 0.99
CA LEU A 360 -5.10 73.61 0.53
C LEU A 360 -3.93 72.72 1.00
N GLY A 361 -4.17 71.97 2.06
CA GLY A 361 -3.29 70.90 2.52
C GLY A 361 -3.99 69.56 2.29
N GLY A 362 -3.42 68.73 1.40
CA GLY A 362 -3.51 67.28 1.56
C GLY A 362 -4.37 66.51 0.55
N LEU A 363 -4.25 66.78 -0.75
CA LEU A 363 -4.40 65.70 -1.75
C LEU A 363 -3.07 64.97 -1.86
N ILE A 364 -2.95 63.82 -1.21
CA ILE A 364 -1.84 62.85 -1.37
C ILE A 364 -2.50 61.56 -1.88
N SER A 365 -2.43 61.26 -3.17
CA SER A 365 -1.33 60.61 -3.90
C SER A 365 -1.54 59.09 -3.99
N ILE A 366 -2.12 58.64 -5.11
CA ILE A 366 -1.97 57.29 -5.64
C ILE A 366 -1.65 57.47 -7.11
N PHE A 367 -0.36 57.55 -7.45
CA PHE A 367 0.26 57.06 -8.69
C PHE A 367 1.74 57.44 -8.62
N GLY A 368 2.58 56.45 -8.31
CA GLY A 368 4.03 56.62 -8.17
C GLY A 368 4.73 55.36 -8.65
N SER A 369 4.97 55.31 -9.95
CA SER A 369 5.83 54.38 -10.66
C SER A 369 7.23 54.33 -10.01
N ASN A 370 7.75 53.14 -9.75
CA ASN A 370 9.19 52.93 -9.59
C ASN A 370 9.68 51.93 -10.63
N SER A 371 10.17 52.47 -11.74
CA SER A 371 11.17 51.84 -12.58
C SER A 371 12.56 52.19 -12.04
N SER A 372 13.48 51.24 -11.94
CA SER A 372 14.75 51.28 -12.69
C SER A 372 15.77 50.24 -12.19
N LYS A 373 16.14 49.34 -13.11
CA LYS A 373 17.49 48.84 -13.48
C LYS A 373 18.35 48.16 -12.38
N ASN A 374 19.09 47.09 -12.64
CA ASN A 374 19.84 46.72 -13.84
C ASN A 374 20.31 45.25 -13.68
N GLY A 375 20.61 44.55 -14.78
CA GLY A 375 21.46 43.35 -14.70
C GLY A 375 21.18 42.27 -15.74
N SER A 376 21.72 42.47 -16.93
CA SER A 376 21.78 41.56 -18.07
C SER A 376 22.44 40.21 -17.73
N ASN A 377 21.92 39.09 -18.26
CA ASN A 377 22.69 38.26 -19.19
C ASN A 377 21.84 37.21 -19.92
N ALA A 378 22.28 36.94 -21.15
CA ALA A 378 21.67 36.14 -22.20
C ALA A 378 21.65 34.62 -21.92
N ASN A 379 20.64 33.92 -22.44
CA ASN A 379 20.83 33.01 -23.58
C ASN A 379 19.49 32.39 -24.02
N SER A 380 19.16 32.63 -25.29
CA SER A 380 18.30 31.80 -26.12
C SER A 380 19.06 30.55 -26.55
N GLU A 381 18.42 29.37 -26.53
CA GLU A 381 18.24 28.53 -27.72
C GLU A 381 17.56 27.20 -27.37
N THR A 382 16.36 27.04 -27.94
CA THR A 382 15.74 25.76 -28.28
C THR A 382 16.44 25.12 -29.48
N LYS A 383 16.78 23.83 -29.42
CA LYS A 383 16.40 22.81 -30.43
C LYS A 383 16.93 21.40 -30.13
N GLN A 384 15.99 20.46 -30.15
CA GLN A 384 16.01 19.18 -30.87
C GLN A 384 17.37 18.46 -31.07
N LYS A 385 17.56 17.34 -30.37
CA LYS A 385 17.36 15.98 -30.90
C LYS A 385 17.37 14.96 -29.78
#